data_AF-A0A225DZG4-F1
#
_entry.id   AF-A0A225DZG4-F1
#
_cell.length_a   1.000
_cell.length_b   1.000
_cell.length_c   1.000
_cell.angle_alpha   90.00
_cell.angle_beta   90.00
_cell.angle_gamma   90.00
#
_symmetry.space_group_name_H-M   'P 1'
#
loop_
_entity.id
_entity.type
_entity.pdbx_description
1 polymer ?
#
loop_
_entity_poly.entity_id
_entity_poly.type
_entity_poly.pdbx_seq_one_letter_code
_entity_poly.pdbx_strand_id
1 'polypeptide(L)'
;MSLTGTDGSSRCGPPSRVYLFSLAVALVCLGGFYWRERALGVSGDSVPDARPEGYQSADLEAFFQSVKAGPWGAKGASVYAATEVTIDFAFPLAYAGLIGCILVALYGRCVGSWLVLVAVAIVGADWTENVALAGIGLSPDPTHLTPEYLQWATVATTATVVKWKLSVVASGLIVLGVPVCVVRLIVGRIRAKKRAAAKPGVT
;
A
#
# COMPACT_ATOMS: atom_id res chain seq x y z
N MET A 1 2.68 48.61 -12.94
CA MET A 1 2.48 47.16 -13.15
C MET A 1 1.88 46.57 -11.89
N SER A 2 0.59 46.27 -11.91
CA SER A 2 -0.16 45.77 -10.76
C SER A 2 0.04 44.26 -10.66
N LEU A 3 0.77 43.81 -9.62
CA LEU A 3 0.80 42.42 -9.20
C LEU A 3 -0.52 42.13 -8.46
N THR A 4 -1.61 42.01 -9.21
CA THR A 4 -2.89 41.57 -8.68
C THR A 4 -2.71 40.18 -8.11
N GLY A 5 -2.71 40.12 -6.78
CA GLY A 5 -2.68 38.89 -6.02
C GLY A 5 -3.82 37.99 -6.44
N THR A 6 -3.47 36.89 -7.08
CA THR A 6 -4.32 35.70 -7.02
C THR A 6 -4.32 35.28 -5.56
N ASP A 7 -5.41 35.57 -4.85
CA ASP A 7 -5.83 34.89 -3.63
C ASP A 7 -6.00 33.41 -3.96
N GLY A 8 -4.87 32.76 -4.16
CA GLY A 8 -4.70 31.33 -4.33
C GLY A 8 -4.89 30.69 -2.98
N SER A 9 -6.12 30.77 -2.46
CA SER A 9 -6.72 29.74 -1.62
C SER A 9 -6.87 28.44 -2.42
N SER A 10 -5.79 28.07 -3.11
CA SER A 10 -5.53 26.80 -3.74
C SER A 10 -5.68 25.80 -2.63
N ARG A 11 -6.84 25.15 -2.57
CA ARG A 11 -7.12 24.09 -1.62
C ARG A 11 -6.00 23.08 -1.82
N CYS A 12 -5.00 23.09 -0.94
CA CYS A 12 -3.90 22.14 -0.91
C CYS A 12 -4.39 20.74 -0.45
N GLY A 13 -5.57 20.35 -0.91
CA GLY A 13 -6.07 19.00 -0.82
C GLY A 13 -5.74 18.30 -2.14
N PRO A 14 -5.35 17.03 -2.11
CA PRO A 14 -5.31 16.21 -3.32
C PRO A 14 -6.66 16.26 -4.02
N PRO A 15 -6.72 16.16 -5.36
CA PRO A 15 -7.98 16.20 -6.08
C PRO A 15 -8.88 15.09 -5.52
N SER A 16 -10.10 15.41 -5.10
CA SER A 16 -11.08 14.45 -4.57
C SER A 16 -11.24 13.21 -5.48
N ARG A 17 -11.01 13.41 -6.78
CA ARG A 17 -11.00 12.35 -7.81
C ARG A 17 -9.92 11.29 -7.58
N VAL A 18 -8.71 11.65 -7.14
CA VAL A 18 -7.62 10.69 -6.88
C VAL A 18 -7.98 9.79 -5.70
N TYR A 19 -8.50 10.39 -4.62
CA TYR A 19 -8.96 9.63 -3.46
C TYR A 19 -10.08 8.66 -3.80
N LEU A 20 -11.12 9.14 -4.51
CA LEU A 20 -12.25 8.30 -4.91
C LEU A 20 -11.82 7.18 -5.86
N PHE A 21 -10.92 7.47 -6.80
CA PHE A 21 -10.37 6.48 -7.71
C PHE A 21 -9.57 5.41 -6.95
N SER A 22 -8.61 5.80 -6.12
CA SER A 22 -7.82 4.86 -5.31
C SER A 22 -8.71 4.03 -4.39
N LEU A 23 -9.71 4.64 -3.76
CA LEU A 23 -10.68 3.93 -2.92
C LEU A 23 -11.48 2.91 -3.75
N ALA A 24 -11.98 3.29 -4.94
CA ALA A 24 -12.72 2.39 -5.80
C ALA A 24 -11.86 1.18 -6.24
N VAL A 25 -10.60 1.42 -6.65
CA VAL A 25 -9.65 0.34 -6.99
C VAL A 25 -9.41 -0.56 -5.79
N ALA A 26 -9.19 0.00 -4.60
CA ALA A 26 -9.00 -0.78 -3.38
C ALA A 26 -10.22 -1.67 -3.07
N LEU A 27 -11.44 -1.15 -3.19
CA LEU A 27 -12.67 -1.92 -2.98
C LEU A 27 -12.82 -3.07 -3.98
N VAL A 28 -12.49 -2.84 -5.26
CA VAL A 28 -12.50 -3.89 -6.28
C VAL A 28 -11.49 -4.99 -5.94
N CYS A 29 -10.27 -4.61 -5.54
CA CYS A 29 -9.25 -5.57 -5.13
C CYS A 29 -9.67 -6.37 -3.89
N LEU A 30 -10.29 -5.72 -2.88
CA LEU A 30 -10.85 -6.41 -1.70
C LEU A 30 -11.90 -7.46 -2.10
N GLY A 31 -12.76 -7.15 -3.06
CA GLY A 31 -13.67 -8.14 -3.64
C GLY A 31 -12.95 -9.29 -4.34
N GLY A 32 -11.86 -8.97 -5.05
CA GLY A 32 -10.98 -9.95 -5.69
C GLY A 32 -10.27 -10.89 -4.70
N PHE A 33 -9.71 -10.36 -3.61
CA PHE A 33 -9.11 -11.14 -2.53
C PHE A 33 -10.12 -12.05 -1.87
N TYR A 34 -11.31 -11.53 -1.54
CA TYR A 34 -12.38 -12.34 -0.98
C TYR A 34 -12.82 -13.48 -1.91
N TRP A 35 -12.91 -13.19 -3.21
CA TRP A 35 -13.17 -14.23 -4.20
C TRP A 35 -12.04 -15.26 -4.25
N ARG A 36 -10.77 -14.84 -4.26
CA ARG A 36 -9.58 -15.72 -4.28
C ARG A 36 -9.60 -16.68 -3.11
N GLU A 37 -9.78 -16.18 -1.89
CA GLU A 37 -9.86 -17.00 -0.67
C GLU A 37 -10.92 -18.08 -0.79
N ARG A 38 -12.14 -17.70 -1.17
CA ARG A 38 -13.24 -18.66 -1.37
C ARG A 38 -13.00 -19.64 -2.50
N ALA A 39 -12.44 -19.18 -3.61
CA ALA A 39 -12.12 -20.02 -4.74
C ALA A 39 -11.11 -21.10 -4.33
N LEU A 40 -10.04 -20.72 -3.63
CA LEU A 40 -8.96 -21.62 -3.24
C LEU A 40 -9.26 -22.44 -1.98
N GLY A 41 -10.31 -22.12 -1.23
CA GLY A 41 -10.65 -22.79 0.03
C GLY A 41 -9.68 -22.44 1.16
N VAL A 42 -9.08 -21.26 1.12
CA VAL A 42 -8.15 -20.71 2.12
C VAL A 42 -8.78 -19.48 2.78
N SER A 43 -8.24 -19.04 3.91
CA SER A 43 -8.78 -17.86 4.61
C SER A 43 -7.74 -17.14 5.46
N GLY A 44 -7.76 -15.81 5.44
CA GLY A 44 -7.06 -14.96 6.40
C GLY A 44 -5.58 -15.32 6.53
N ASP A 45 -5.13 -15.60 7.76
CA ASP A 45 -3.72 -15.85 8.09
C ASP A 45 -3.12 -17.09 7.40
N SER A 46 -3.93 -17.96 6.80
CA SER A 46 -3.41 -19.06 5.99
C SER A 46 -2.74 -18.59 4.70
N VAL A 47 -3.15 -17.44 4.15
CA VAL A 47 -2.57 -16.88 2.92
C VAL A 47 -1.23 -16.22 3.25
N PRO A 48 -0.14 -16.53 2.51
CA PRO A 48 1.20 -16.06 2.88
C PRO A 48 1.34 -14.53 2.96
N ASP A 49 0.73 -13.81 2.02
CA ASP A 49 0.79 -12.35 1.88
C ASP A 49 0.15 -11.57 3.05
N ALA A 50 -0.74 -12.21 3.79
CA ALA A 50 -1.40 -11.65 4.96
C ALA A 50 -0.56 -11.73 6.25
N ARG A 51 0.62 -12.39 6.24
CA ARG A 51 1.41 -12.67 7.45
C ARG A 51 2.48 -11.60 7.72
N PRO A 52 2.27 -10.67 8.68
CA PRO A 52 3.17 -9.53 8.89
C PRO A 52 4.57 -9.88 9.41
N GLU A 53 4.72 -11.08 9.98
CA GLU A 53 5.98 -11.59 10.52
C GLU A 53 6.76 -12.43 9.50
N GLY A 54 6.22 -12.57 8.28
CA GLY A 54 6.72 -13.49 7.26
C GLY A 54 6.30 -14.93 7.53
N TYR A 55 6.97 -15.85 6.84
CA TYR A 55 6.69 -17.29 6.87
C TYR A 55 7.94 -18.09 6.52
N GLN A 56 7.93 -19.38 6.87
CA GLN A 56 8.95 -20.35 6.49
C GLN A 56 8.62 -21.01 5.14
N SER A 57 9.62 -21.61 4.50
CA SER A 57 9.42 -22.35 3.24
C SER A 57 8.44 -23.52 3.39
N ALA A 58 8.45 -24.18 4.55
CA ALA A 58 7.50 -25.25 4.89
C ALA A 58 6.06 -24.75 5.01
N ASP A 59 5.84 -23.49 5.44
CA ASP A 59 4.51 -22.90 5.50
C ASP A 59 3.93 -22.68 4.11
N LEU A 60 4.77 -22.23 3.17
CA LEU A 60 4.38 -22.09 1.77
C LEU A 60 4.07 -23.46 1.15
N GLU A 61 4.82 -24.50 1.50
CA GLU A 61 4.61 -25.84 0.95
C GLU A 61 3.25 -26.37 1.44
N ALA A 62 2.99 -26.24 2.74
CA ALA A 62 1.70 -26.58 3.34
C ALA A 62 0.55 -25.76 2.73
N PHE A 63 0.77 -24.47 2.45
CA PHE A 63 -0.19 -23.63 1.75
C PHE A 63 -0.49 -24.17 0.35
N PHE A 64 0.51 -24.42 -0.49
CA PHE A 64 0.29 -24.94 -1.85
C PHE A 64 -0.31 -26.36 -1.86
N GLN A 65 0.01 -27.19 -0.86
CA GLN A 65 -0.66 -28.47 -0.66
C GLN A 65 -2.15 -28.28 -0.32
N SER A 66 -2.48 -27.33 0.55
CA SER A 66 -3.88 -27.02 0.89
C SER A 66 -4.66 -26.47 -0.32
N VAL A 67 -4.04 -25.59 -1.10
CA VAL A 67 -4.61 -25.03 -2.34
C VAL A 67 -4.84 -26.14 -3.37
N LYS A 68 -3.90 -27.09 -3.50
CA LYS A 68 -4.01 -28.25 -4.38
C LYS A 68 -5.09 -29.24 -3.93
N ALA A 69 -5.34 -29.35 -2.63
CA ALA A 69 -6.44 -30.15 -2.07
C ALA A 69 -7.80 -29.43 -2.13
N GLY A 70 -7.80 -28.13 -2.41
CA GLY A 70 -8.99 -27.29 -2.47
C GLY A 70 -9.85 -27.48 -3.73
N PRO A 71 -10.89 -26.64 -3.92
CA PRO A 71 -11.91 -26.81 -4.96
C PRO A 71 -11.36 -26.83 -6.40
N TRP A 72 -10.20 -26.21 -6.64
CA TRP A 72 -9.58 -26.12 -7.96
C TRP A 72 -8.57 -27.24 -8.24
N GLY A 73 -8.31 -28.10 -7.26
CA GLY A 73 -7.36 -29.19 -7.40
C GLY A 73 -5.98 -28.71 -7.85
N ALA A 74 -5.39 -29.40 -8.83
CA ALA A 74 -4.10 -29.05 -9.42
C ALA A 74 -4.03 -27.65 -10.05
N LYS A 75 -5.18 -27.01 -10.38
CA LYS A 75 -5.21 -25.65 -10.93
C LYS A 75 -5.18 -24.56 -9.86
N GLY A 76 -5.33 -24.90 -8.58
CA GLY A 76 -5.38 -23.90 -7.51
C GLY A 76 -4.12 -23.02 -7.47
N ALA A 77 -2.95 -23.62 -7.64
CA ALA A 77 -1.68 -22.89 -7.61
C ALA A 77 -1.54 -21.87 -8.75
N SER A 78 -2.01 -22.20 -9.96
CA SER A 78 -1.97 -21.27 -11.09
C SER A 78 -3.02 -20.16 -10.98
N VAL A 79 -4.18 -20.45 -10.38
CA VAL A 79 -5.17 -19.41 -10.04
C VAL A 79 -4.60 -18.44 -9.01
N TYR A 80 -3.96 -18.97 -7.97
CA TYR A 80 -3.27 -18.15 -6.96
C TYR A 80 -2.19 -17.27 -7.62
N ALA A 81 -1.28 -17.86 -8.40
CA ALA A 81 -0.23 -17.12 -9.09
C ALA A 81 -0.79 -16.04 -10.04
N ALA A 82 -1.92 -16.32 -10.72
CA ALA A 82 -2.57 -15.33 -11.57
C ALA A 82 -3.09 -14.14 -10.75
N THR A 83 -3.64 -14.38 -9.56
CA THR A 83 -4.10 -13.29 -8.68
C THR A 83 -2.94 -12.45 -8.15
N GLU A 84 -1.83 -13.09 -7.77
CA GLU A 84 -0.60 -12.42 -7.32
C GLU A 84 -0.08 -11.42 -8.36
N VAL A 85 -0.13 -11.75 -9.66
CA VAL A 85 0.36 -10.84 -10.73
C VAL A 85 -0.73 -9.93 -11.31
N THR A 86 -1.95 -9.94 -10.77
CA THR A 86 -3.06 -9.10 -11.27
C THR A 86 -3.66 -8.23 -10.18
N ILE A 87 -4.43 -8.83 -9.27
CA ILE A 87 -5.13 -8.14 -8.18
C ILE A 87 -4.08 -7.52 -7.24
N ASP A 88 -3.06 -8.30 -6.89
CA ASP A 88 -2.06 -7.92 -5.90
C ASP A 88 -1.03 -6.97 -6.50
N PHE A 89 -0.96 -6.86 -7.83
CA PHE A 89 -0.20 -5.78 -8.48
C PHE A 89 -0.93 -4.44 -8.44
N ALA A 90 -2.26 -4.45 -8.55
CA ALA A 90 -3.08 -3.23 -8.60
C ALA A 90 -3.33 -2.63 -7.20
N PHE A 91 -3.57 -3.48 -6.20
CA PHE A 91 -3.88 -3.05 -4.84
C PHE A 91 -2.83 -2.13 -4.21
N PRO A 92 -1.51 -2.40 -4.32
CA PRO A 92 -0.50 -1.55 -3.71
C PRO A 92 -0.40 -0.16 -4.30
N LEU A 93 -0.69 0.00 -5.58
CA LEU A 93 -0.78 1.32 -6.20
C LEU A 93 -1.92 2.14 -5.61
N ALA A 94 -3.06 1.50 -5.35
CA ALA A 94 -4.22 2.16 -4.77
C ALA A 94 -3.92 2.69 -3.36
N TYR A 95 -3.40 1.84 -2.46
CA TYR A 95 -3.10 2.30 -1.10
C TYR A 95 -1.89 3.24 -1.06
N ALA A 96 -0.86 3.03 -1.88
CA ALA A 96 0.30 3.92 -1.91
C ALA A 96 -0.07 5.33 -2.38
N GLY A 97 -1.01 5.45 -3.33
CA GLY A 97 -1.60 6.72 -3.72
C GLY A 97 -2.31 7.43 -2.55
N LEU A 98 -3.11 6.69 -1.78
CA LEU A 98 -3.79 7.22 -0.60
C LEU A 98 -2.80 7.67 0.48
N ILE A 99 -1.84 6.82 0.84
CA ILE A 99 -0.79 7.11 1.82
C ILE A 99 0.03 8.33 1.40
N GLY A 100 0.50 8.36 0.14
CA GLY A 100 1.29 9.47 -0.38
C GLY A 100 0.54 10.80 -0.34
N CYS A 101 -0.74 10.79 -0.72
CA CYS A 101 -1.62 11.96 -0.62
C CYS A 101 -1.76 12.46 0.82
N ILE A 102 -1.97 11.55 1.79
CA ILE A 102 -2.06 11.87 3.21
C ILE A 102 -0.73 12.46 3.71
N LEU A 103 0.41 11.85 3.40
CA LEU A 103 1.73 12.32 3.83
C LEU A 103 2.04 13.72 3.29
N VAL A 104 1.72 14.00 2.03
CA VAL A 104 1.86 15.34 1.43
C VAL A 104 0.94 16.35 2.10
N ALA A 105 -0.29 15.97 2.45
CA ALA A 105 -1.22 16.86 3.16
C ALA A 105 -0.72 17.19 4.58
N LEU A 106 -0.18 16.21 5.31
CA LEU A 106 0.28 16.38 6.69
C LEU A 106 1.60 17.16 6.79
N TYR A 107 2.58 16.81 5.95
CA TYR A 107 3.94 17.37 6.02
C TYR A 107 4.18 18.52 5.01
N GLY A 108 3.24 18.79 4.11
CA GLY A 108 3.39 19.77 3.04
C GLY A 108 4.29 19.28 1.91
N ARG A 109 4.29 19.99 0.79
CA ARG A 109 4.90 19.51 -0.47
C ARG A 109 6.39 19.14 -0.35
N CYS A 110 7.23 19.98 0.29
CA CYS A 110 8.67 19.73 0.32
C CYS A 110 9.04 18.46 1.08
N VAL A 111 8.57 18.31 2.32
CA VAL A 111 8.88 17.12 3.15
C VAL A 111 8.04 15.93 2.71
N GLY A 112 6.75 16.15 2.47
CA GLY A 112 5.81 15.10 2.10
C GLY A 112 6.21 14.38 0.81
N SER A 113 6.75 15.07 -0.20
CA SER A 113 7.18 14.42 -1.45
C SER A 113 8.31 13.41 -1.23
N TRP A 114 9.22 13.66 -0.27
CA TRP A 114 10.24 12.68 0.11
C TRP A 114 9.64 11.51 0.88
N LEU A 115 8.65 11.77 1.74
CA LEU A 115 7.96 10.70 2.48
C LEU A 115 7.14 9.78 1.57
N VAL A 116 6.72 10.24 0.37
CA VAL A 116 6.10 9.38 -0.65
C VAL A 116 7.04 8.24 -1.08
N LEU A 117 8.36 8.40 -0.99
CA LEU A 117 9.30 7.31 -1.29
C LEU A 117 9.09 6.08 -0.40
N VAL A 118 8.59 6.26 0.83
CA VAL A 118 8.21 5.13 1.69
C VAL A 118 7.06 4.36 1.04
N ALA A 119 6.02 5.05 0.57
CA ALA A 119 4.89 4.40 -0.11
C ALA A 119 5.34 3.67 -1.38
N VAL A 120 6.24 4.27 -2.18
CA VAL A 120 6.83 3.63 -3.37
C VAL A 120 7.63 2.38 -2.98
N ALA A 121 8.42 2.44 -1.91
CA ALA A 121 9.18 1.28 -1.43
C ALA A 121 8.26 0.14 -0.97
N ILE A 122 7.11 0.45 -0.34
CA ILE A 122 6.12 -0.59 0.01
C ILE A 122 5.60 -1.27 -1.27
N VAL A 123 5.25 -0.50 -2.32
CA VAL A 123 4.80 -1.09 -3.60
C VAL A 123 5.88 -2.00 -4.20
N GLY A 124 7.14 -1.56 -4.20
CA GLY A 124 8.25 -2.37 -4.71
C GLY A 124 8.45 -3.67 -3.94
N ALA A 125 8.36 -3.61 -2.61
CA ALA A 125 8.42 -4.80 -1.76
C ALA A 125 7.23 -5.74 -2.01
N ASP A 126 6.01 -5.19 -2.10
CA ASP A 126 4.81 -5.96 -2.40
C ASP A 126 4.91 -6.70 -3.74
N TRP A 127 5.25 -6.00 -4.83
CA TRP A 127 5.44 -6.64 -6.14
C TRP A 127 6.55 -7.69 -6.15
N THR A 128 7.64 -7.47 -5.42
CA THR A 128 8.74 -8.44 -5.34
C THR A 128 8.26 -9.75 -4.72
N GLU A 129 7.48 -9.66 -3.65
CA GLU A 129 6.85 -10.84 -3.05
C GLU A 129 5.87 -11.50 -4.01
N ASN A 130 4.96 -10.73 -4.60
CA ASN A 130 3.89 -11.32 -5.41
C ASN A 130 4.46 -12.03 -6.65
N VAL A 131 5.52 -11.48 -7.25
CA VAL A 131 6.28 -12.15 -8.31
C VAL A 131 6.92 -13.44 -7.82
N ALA A 132 7.49 -13.44 -6.62
CA ALA A 132 8.13 -14.62 -6.06
C ALA A 132 7.10 -15.72 -5.73
N LEU A 133 5.96 -15.37 -5.13
CA LEU A 133 4.85 -16.28 -4.85
C LEU A 133 4.23 -16.83 -6.13
N ALA A 134 4.07 -15.99 -7.15
CA ALA A 134 3.63 -16.42 -8.48
C ALA A 134 4.64 -17.38 -9.14
N GLY A 135 5.94 -17.11 -9.01
CA GLY A 135 7.00 -18.00 -9.47
C GLY A 135 6.91 -19.40 -8.86
N ILE A 136 6.65 -19.47 -7.55
CA ILE A 136 6.39 -20.75 -6.87
C ILE A 136 5.12 -21.40 -7.42
N GLY A 137 4.00 -20.67 -7.47
CA GLY A 137 2.71 -21.22 -7.89
C GLY A 137 2.65 -21.67 -9.35
N LEU A 138 3.52 -21.13 -10.21
CA LEU A 138 3.68 -21.54 -11.62
C LEU A 138 4.74 -22.63 -11.83
N SER A 139 5.50 -22.99 -10.79
CA SER A 139 6.48 -24.07 -10.90
C SER A 139 5.79 -25.43 -11.18
N PRO A 140 6.49 -26.39 -11.84
CA PRO A 140 5.89 -27.68 -12.17
C PRO A 140 5.42 -28.48 -10.94
N ASP A 141 6.09 -28.28 -9.81
CA ASP A 141 5.71 -28.86 -8.52
C ASP A 141 5.82 -27.81 -7.41
N PRO A 142 4.76 -27.01 -7.18
CA PRO A 142 4.74 -25.98 -6.13
C PRO A 142 4.67 -26.58 -4.72
N THR A 143 4.66 -27.91 -4.61
CA THR A 143 4.56 -28.65 -3.35
C THR A 143 5.85 -29.34 -2.94
N HIS A 144 6.98 -29.04 -3.60
CA HIS A 144 8.25 -29.66 -3.32
C HIS A 144 9.36 -28.62 -3.06
N LEU A 145 10.13 -28.83 -2.00
CA LEU A 145 11.22 -27.95 -1.54
C LEU A 145 12.50 -28.09 -2.39
N THR A 146 12.39 -27.78 -3.69
CA THR A 146 13.56 -27.69 -4.58
C THR A 146 14.46 -26.50 -4.21
N PRO A 147 15.74 -26.48 -4.64
CA PRO A 147 16.60 -25.32 -4.42
C PRO A 147 16.03 -24.01 -4.98
N GLU A 148 15.41 -24.07 -6.16
CA GLU A 148 14.74 -22.91 -6.77
C GLU A 148 13.54 -22.45 -5.95
N TYR A 149 12.71 -23.39 -5.47
CA TYR A 149 11.62 -23.09 -4.55
C TYR A 149 12.11 -22.35 -3.31
N LEU A 150 13.19 -22.83 -2.67
CA LEU A 150 13.74 -22.23 -1.46
C LEU A 150 14.26 -20.79 -1.70
N GLN A 151 14.81 -20.52 -2.89
CA GLN A 151 15.22 -19.17 -3.28
C GLN A 151 14.01 -18.24 -3.41
N TRP A 152 12.98 -18.66 -4.15
CA TRP A 152 11.75 -17.88 -4.28
C TRP A 152 11.07 -17.66 -2.93
N ALA A 153 10.98 -18.68 -2.09
CA ALA A 153 10.41 -18.59 -0.75
C ALA A 153 11.16 -17.58 0.13
N THR A 154 12.49 -17.56 0.04
CA THR A 154 13.34 -16.61 0.78
C THR A 154 13.12 -15.17 0.30
N VAL A 155 13.01 -14.95 -1.02
CA VAL A 155 12.71 -13.64 -1.58
C VAL A 155 11.32 -13.18 -1.14
N ALA A 156 10.33 -14.05 -1.24
CA ALA A 156 8.95 -13.77 -0.89
C ALA A 156 8.83 -13.35 0.59
N THR A 157 9.31 -14.19 1.53
CA THR A 157 9.23 -13.90 2.98
C THR A 157 9.99 -12.63 3.36
N THR A 158 11.17 -12.38 2.75
CA THR A 158 11.95 -11.17 3.01
C THR A 158 11.19 -9.94 2.56
N ALA A 159 10.62 -9.98 1.36
CA ALA A 159 9.80 -8.91 0.80
C ALA A 159 8.54 -8.67 1.65
N THR A 160 7.88 -9.72 2.16
CA THR A 160 6.76 -9.63 3.10
C THR A 160 7.16 -8.85 4.35
N VAL A 161 8.23 -9.27 5.03
CA VAL A 161 8.69 -8.59 6.25
C VAL A 161 9.02 -7.13 5.94
N VAL A 162 9.75 -6.84 4.86
CA VAL A 162 10.09 -5.48 4.46
C VAL A 162 8.84 -4.63 4.21
N LYS A 163 7.86 -5.13 3.44
CA LYS A 163 6.62 -4.39 3.16
C LYS A 163 5.91 -4.02 4.45
N TRP A 164 5.77 -4.97 5.39
CA TRP A 164 5.03 -4.75 6.63
C TRP A 164 5.76 -3.80 7.58
N LYS A 165 7.09 -3.89 7.69
CA LYS A 165 7.87 -2.90 8.46
C LYS A 165 7.75 -1.49 7.87
N LEU A 166 7.80 -1.35 6.54
CA LEU A 166 7.59 -0.07 5.87
C LEU A 166 6.15 0.45 6.08
N SER A 167 5.14 -0.42 6.07
CA SER A 167 3.75 -0.06 6.37
C SER A 167 3.58 0.44 7.82
N VAL A 168 4.28 -0.15 8.79
CA VAL A 168 4.32 0.35 10.17
C VAL A 168 4.95 1.74 10.22
N VAL A 169 6.07 1.95 9.52
CA VAL A 169 6.72 3.27 9.43
C VAL A 169 5.78 4.31 8.80
N ALA A 170 5.13 3.98 7.68
CA ALA A 170 4.16 4.87 7.03
C ALA A 170 2.99 5.23 7.95
N SER A 171 2.46 4.25 8.67
CA SER A 171 1.39 4.47 9.67
C SER A 171 1.86 5.37 10.81
N GLY A 172 3.07 5.15 11.33
CA GLY A 172 3.69 6.02 12.34
C GLY A 172 3.86 7.45 11.86
N LEU A 173 4.33 7.64 10.62
CA LEU A 173 4.43 8.97 9.99
C LEU A 173 3.06 9.65 9.87
N ILE A 174 2.00 8.91 9.52
CA ILE A 174 0.65 9.47 9.47
C ILE A 174 0.22 9.94 10.86
N VAL A 175 0.35 9.09 11.88
CA VAL A 175 -0.04 9.41 13.27
C VAL A 175 0.73 10.64 13.79
N LEU A 176 2.03 10.70 13.56
CA LEU A 176 2.88 11.83 13.97
C LEU A 176 2.63 13.09 13.13
N GLY A 177 2.19 12.96 11.88
CA GLY A 177 1.91 14.08 10.98
C GLY A 177 0.64 14.84 11.35
N VAL A 178 -0.36 14.18 11.97
CA VAL A 178 -1.62 14.80 12.42
C VAL A 178 -1.38 16.01 13.34
N PRO A 179 -0.66 15.90 14.48
CA PRO A 179 -0.44 17.05 15.35
C PRO A 179 0.38 18.16 14.66
N VAL A 180 1.34 17.79 13.80
CA VAL A 180 2.10 18.77 13.00
C VAL A 180 1.16 19.59 12.10
N CYS A 181 0.23 18.92 11.41
CA CYS A 181 -0.77 19.57 10.58
C CYS A 181 -1.67 20.52 11.39
N VAL A 182 -2.17 20.07 12.55
CA VAL A 182 -3.01 20.88 13.44
C VAL A 182 -2.27 22.14 13.90
N VAL A 183 -1.02 22.02 14.37
CA VAL A 183 -0.21 23.17 14.79
C VAL A 183 -0.02 24.16 13.64
N ARG A 184 0.29 23.67 12.43
CA ARG A 184 0.43 24.52 11.24
C ARG A 184 -0.85 25.29 10.91
N LEU A 185 -2.01 24.63 11.00
CA LEU A 185 -3.31 25.28 10.78
C LEU A 185 -3.60 26.36 11.83
N ILE A 186 -3.33 26.08 13.10
CA ILE A 186 -3.52 27.05 14.20
C ILE A 186 -2.61 28.26 14.00
N VAL A 187 -1.31 28.05 13.80
CA VAL A 187 -0.32 29.12 13.59
C VAL A 187 -0.66 29.93 12.33
N GLY A 188 -1.08 29.26 11.25
CA GLY A 188 -1.53 29.91 10.02
C GLY A 188 -2.70 30.85 10.25
N ARG A 189 -3.74 30.39 10.99
CA ARG A 189 -4.90 31.23 11.36
C ARG A 189 -4.50 32.42 12.23
N ILE A 190 -3.62 32.23 13.21
CA ILE A 190 -3.14 33.32 14.07
C ILE A 190 -2.39 34.38 13.24
N ARG A 191 -1.48 33.95 12.35
CA ARG A 191 -0.73 34.85 11.48
C ARG A 191 -1.65 35.61 10.51
N ALA A 192 -2.65 34.96 9.95
CA ALA A 192 -3.64 35.60 9.08
C ALA A 192 -4.43 36.69 9.82
N LYS A 193 -4.91 36.41 11.04
CA LYS A 193 -5.58 37.40 11.89
C LYS A 193 -4.69 38.60 12.21
N LYS A 194 -3.41 38.38 12.58
CA LYS A 194 -2.46 39.47 12.83
C LYS A 194 -2.22 40.33 11.58
N ARG A 195 -2.10 39.72 10.40
CA ARG A 195 -1.93 40.46 9.13
C ARG A 195 -3.16 41.29 8.76
N ALA A 196 -4.36 40.79 9.03
CA ALA A 196 -5.60 41.53 8.80
C ALA A 196 -5.71 42.74 9.74
N ALA A 197 -5.36 42.58 11.02
CA ALA A 197 -5.35 43.68 11.98
C ALA A 197 -4.26 44.74 11.70
N ALA A 198 -3.13 44.34 11.10
CA ALA A 198 -2.02 45.23 10.77
C ALA A 198 -2.19 46.02 9.45
N LYS A 199 -3.32 45.86 8.73
CA LYS A 199 -3.67 46.71 7.58
C LYS A 199 -4.71 47.76 8.02
N PRO A 200 -4.32 48.85 8.71
CA PRO A 200 -5.24 49.95 9.00
C PRO A 200 -5.57 50.71 7.71
N GLY A 201 -6.86 50.82 7.39
CA GLY A 201 -7.42 51.92 6.61
C GLY A 201 -6.85 52.17 5.21
N VAL A 202 -6.94 51.19 4.29
CA VAL A 202 -7.15 51.56 2.87
C VAL A 202 -8.65 51.78 2.71
N THR A 203 -9.11 52.95 3.17
CA THR A 203 -10.41 53.54 2.85
C THR A 203 -10.21 54.63 1.82
#